data_AF-A0AAE3BEF7-F1
#
_entry.id   AF-A0AAE3BEF7-F1
#
_cell.length_a   1.000
_cell.length_b   1.000
_cell.length_c   1.000
_cell.angle_alpha   90.00
_cell.angle_beta   90.00
_cell.angle_gamma   90.00
#
_symmetry.space_group_name_H-M   'P 1'
#
loop_
_entity.id
_entity.type
_entity.pdbx_description
1 polymer ?
#
loop_
_entity_poly.entity_id
_entity_poly.type
_entity_poly.pdbx_seq_one_letter_code
_entity_poly.pdbx_strand_id
1 'polypeptide(L)'
;MSNNIKKLVLALGALFVTGQVAAHGDHSHNHSHGHTHAHSHGAPMSDIEKKASNGVFNDSDVKDRALTDWEGMWQSVYPIMLSGEMDPVFKKKAESDKSKTFEQVKDYYRKGYATNVSEIKIDNGVMTFYKDGEVTSCHYDYSGHKILTYVSGKKGVRYLFE
;
A
#
# COMPACT_ATOMS: atom_id res chain seq x y z
N MET A 1 -8.58 31.44 30.24
CA MET A 1 -8.70 30.66 29.00
C MET A 1 -7.32 30.13 28.65
N SER A 2 -7.06 28.85 28.90
CA SER A 2 -5.76 28.23 28.59
C SER A 2 -5.99 27.18 27.51
N ASN A 3 -5.57 27.49 26.28
CA ASN A 3 -5.64 26.56 25.15
C ASN A 3 -4.42 25.64 25.18
N ASN A 4 -4.61 24.45 25.75
CA ASN A 4 -3.68 23.34 25.59
C ASN A 4 -3.94 22.64 24.25
N ILE A 5 -3.42 23.20 23.15
CA ILE A 5 -3.36 22.46 21.88
C ILE A 5 -2.26 21.41 22.02
N LYS A 6 -2.66 20.22 22.45
CA LYS A 6 -1.82 19.03 22.35
C LYS A 6 -1.57 18.80 20.85
N LYS A 7 -0.31 18.93 20.44
CA LYS A 7 0.19 18.57 19.12
C LYS A 7 -0.31 17.17 18.77
N LEU A 8 -1.33 17.10 17.92
CA LEU A 8 -1.82 15.86 17.36
C LEU A 8 -0.85 15.48 16.24
N VAL A 9 0.23 14.77 16.60
CA VAL A 9 1.06 14.08 15.63
C VAL A 9 0.18 12.99 15.03
N LEU A 10 -0.50 13.32 13.94
CA LEU A 10 -1.26 12.36 13.15
C LEU A 10 -0.23 11.56 12.36
N ALA A 11 0.39 10.58 13.02
CA ALA A 11 1.12 9.54 12.32
C ALA A 11 0.08 8.80 11.47
N LEU A 12 -0.06 9.19 10.19
CA LEU A 12 -0.84 8.47 9.20
C LEU A 12 -0.14 7.14 8.94
N GLY A 13 -0.33 6.20 9.87
CA GLY A 13 -0.01 4.80 9.75
C GLY A 13 -1.00 4.09 8.82
N ALA A 14 -1.43 4.73 7.73
CA ALA A 14 -1.97 4.01 6.60
C ALA A 14 -0.76 3.38 5.92
N LEU A 15 -0.44 2.16 6.35
CA LEU A 15 0.36 1.21 5.62
C LEU A 15 -0.25 1.12 4.20
N PHE A 16 0.19 1.98 3.27
CA PHE A 16 0.24 1.59 1.86
C PHE A 16 1.34 0.52 1.77
N VAL A 17 1.07 -0.65 2.36
CA VAL A 17 1.71 -1.87 1.92
C VAL A 17 1.13 -2.06 0.54
N THR A 18 1.87 -1.60 -0.45
CA THR A 18 1.85 -2.24 -1.75
C THR A 18 1.96 -3.73 -1.47
N GLY A 19 0.82 -4.42 -1.53
CA GLY A 19 0.63 -5.80 -1.12
C GLY A 19 1.38 -6.74 -2.04
N GLN A 20 2.70 -6.75 -1.98
CA GLN A 20 3.52 -7.89 -2.32
C GLN A 20 3.83 -8.64 -1.02
N VAL A 21 2.77 -9.16 -0.39
CA VAL A 21 2.91 -10.40 0.37
C VAL A 21 3.23 -11.46 -0.67
N ALA A 22 4.52 -11.59 -0.93
CA ALA A 22 5.11 -12.67 -1.66
C ALA A 22 4.79 -13.97 -0.92
N ALA A 23 3.75 -14.68 -1.38
CA ALA A 23 3.83 -16.12 -1.41
C ALA A 23 4.83 -16.48 -2.53
N HIS A 24 6.13 -16.26 -2.32
CA HIS A 24 7.16 -16.86 -3.17
C HIS A 24 7.41 -18.26 -2.61
N GLY A 25 6.50 -19.18 -2.94
CA GLY A 25 6.88 -20.57 -3.11
C GLY A 25 7.74 -20.60 -4.37
N ASP A 26 9.02 -20.90 -4.21
CA ASP A 26 9.92 -21.17 -5.31
C ASP A 26 9.50 -22.52 -5.91
N HIS A 27 8.56 -22.50 -6.86
CA HIS A 27 8.08 -23.70 -7.51
C HIS A 27 7.89 -23.46 -9.00
N SER A 28 8.79 -24.06 -9.79
CA SER A 28 8.58 -24.24 -11.22
C SER A 28 7.38 -25.17 -11.42
N HIS A 29 6.25 -24.63 -11.85
CA HIS A 29 5.13 -25.43 -12.34
C HIS A 29 4.79 -24.99 -13.76
N ASN A 30 5.09 -25.90 -14.70
CA ASN A 30 4.68 -25.79 -16.09
C ASN A 30 3.19 -26.07 -16.18
N HIS A 31 2.36 -25.03 -16.21
CA HIS A 31 0.95 -25.13 -16.57
C HIS A 31 0.65 -24.17 -17.71
N SER A 32 0.50 -24.75 -18.90
CA SER A 32 -0.01 -24.10 -20.10
C SER A 32 -1.47 -23.67 -19.90
N HIS A 33 -1.79 -22.49 -20.45
CA HIS A 33 -3.09 -21.81 -20.50
C HIS A 33 -3.48 -20.95 -19.29
N GLY A 34 -2.95 -19.73 -19.27
CA GLY A 34 -3.56 -18.60 -18.57
C GLY A 34 -3.04 -17.31 -19.20
N HIS A 35 -3.89 -16.57 -19.90
CA HIS A 35 -3.54 -15.24 -20.40
C HIS A 35 -3.10 -14.39 -19.20
N THR A 36 -1.80 -14.09 -19.11
CA THR A 36 -1.28 -13.12 -18.15
C THR A 36 -1.69 -11.75 -18.66
N HIS A 37 -2.83 -11.25 -18.20
CA HIS A 37 -3.13 -9.83 -18.34
C HIS A 37 -2.17 -9.08 -17.41
N ALA A 38 -0.96 -8.84 -17.89
CA ALA A 38 -0.04 -7.89 -17.28
C ALA A 38 -0.64 -6.49 -17.48
N HIS A 39 -1.52 -6.11 -16.56
CA HIS A 39 -1.97 -4.73 -16.44
C HIS A 39 -0.79 -3.91 -15.91
N SER A 40 0.05 -3.46 -16.84
CA SER A 40 1.14 -2.53 -16.57
C SER A 40 0.70 -1.15 -16.99
N HIS A 41 0.65 -0.24 -16.03
CA HIS A 41 0.52 1.18 -16.32
C HIS A 41 1.94 1.77 -16.38
N GLY A 42 2.22 2.55 -17.42
CA GLY A 42 3.55 3.14 -17.64
C GLY A 42 4.56 2.20 -18.31
N ALA A 43 5.83 2.59 -18.26
CA ALA A 43 6.93 1.81 -18.83
C ALA A 43 7.12 0.48 -18.08
N PRO A 44 7.56 -0.59 -18.76
CA PRO A 44 7.92 -1.83 -18.09
C PRO A 44 9.02 -1.59 -17.04
N MET A 45 8.87 -2.18 -15.85
CA MET A 45 9.91 -2.13 -14.81
C MET A 45 11.18 -2.85 -15.28
N SER A 46 12.33 -2.21 -15.05
CA SER A 46 13.64 -2.84 -15.08
C SER A 46 13.77 -3.92 -14.00
N ASP A 47 14.76 -4.79 -14.12
CA ASP A 47 14.97 -5.84 -13.11
C ASP A 47 15.38 -5.29 -11.74
N ILE A 48 16.02 -4.11 -11.71
CA ILE A 48 16.33 -3.40 -10.46
C ILE A 48 15.02 -2.90 -9.82
N GLU A 49 14.12 -2.29 -10.60
CA GLU A 49 12.82 -1.82 -10.09
C GLU A 49 11.93 -2.99 -9.62
N LYS A 50 11.93 -4.12 -10.34
CA LYS A 50 11.24 -5.34 -9.89
C LYS A 50 11.80 -5.87 -8.56
N LYS A 51 13.12 -5.86 -8.38
CA LYS A 51 13.72 -6.26 -7.09
C LYS A 51 13.33 -5.27 -5.99
N ALA A 52 13.37 -3.98 -6.28
CA ALA A 52 12.97 -2.93 -5.34
C ALA A 52 11.50 -3.07 -4.93
N SER A 53 10.57 -3.34 -5.87
CA SER A 53 9.15 -3.55 -5.56
C SER A 53 8.93 -4.73 -4.62
N ASN A 54 9.78 -5.77 -4.73
CA ASN A 54 9.76 -6.96 -3.88
C ASN A 54 10.44 -6.75 -2.52
N GLY A 55 10.95 -5.55 -2.23
CA GLY A 55 11.60 -5.17 -0.98
C GLY A 55 13.10 -5.46 -0.94
N VAL A 56 13.76 -5.58 -2.10
CA VAL A 56 15.20 -5.85 -2.24
C VAL A 56 15.87 -4.73 -3.02
N PHE A 57 16.58 -3.84 -2.32
CA PHE A 57 17.27 -2.67 -2.88
C PHE A 57 18.40 -2.19 -1.96
N ASN A 58 19.33 -1.37 -2.44
CA ASN A 58 20.31 -0.71 -1.56
C ASN A 58 19.76 0.63 -1.07
N ASP A 59 20.16 1.05 0.13
CA ASP A 59 19.69 2.33 0.69
C ASP A 59 20.12 3.53 -0.16
N SER A 60 21.29 3.43 -0.81
CA SER A 60 21.80 4.43 -1.75
C SER A 60 20.97 4.58 -3.03
N ASP A 61 20.13 3.59 -3.35
CA ASP A 61 19.29 3.62 -4.55
C ASP A 61 17.96 4.35 -4.27
N VAL A 62 17.65 4.65 -3.02
CA VAL A 62 16.43 5.37 -2.62
C VAL A 62 16.59 6.86 -2.91
N LYS A 63 15.56 7.43 -3.54
CA LYS A 63 15.51 8.84 -3.93
C LYS A 63 14.27 9.49 -3.34
N ASP A 64 14.35 10.80 -3.13
CA ASP A 64 13.19 11.60 -2.75
C ASP A 64 12.14 11.61 -3.86
N ARG A 65 10.88 11.77 -3.45
CA ARG A 65 9.71 11.80 -4.34
C ARG A 65 8.81 12.97 -3.97
N ALA A 66 8.27 13.63 -4.98
CA ALA A 66 7.32 14.71 -4.80
C ALA A 66 5.91 14.15 -4.55
N LEU A 67 5.04 14.95 -3.91
CA LEU A 67 3.63 14.56 -3.67
C LEU A 67 2.87 14.29 -4.99
N THR A 68 3.33 14.89 -6.10
CA THR A 68 2.77 14.71 -7.45
C THR A 68 2.79 13.27 -7.94
N ASP A 69 3.66 12.42 -7.40
CA ASP A 69 3.67 11.00 -7.71
C ASP A 69 2.40 10.26 -7.26
N TRP A 70 1.63 10.87 -6.35
CA TRP A 70 0.34 10.37 -5.87
C TRP A 70 -0.84 11.24 -6.32
N GLU A 71 -0.65 12.17 -7.25
CA GLU A 71 -1.75 12.99 -7.77
C GLU A 71 -2.88 12.14 -8.35
N GLY A 72 -4.11 12.56 -8.09
CA GLY A 72 -5.31 11.90 -8.55
C GLY A 72 -6.34 11.66 -7.44
N MET A 73 -7.34 10.86 -7.80
CA MET A 73 -8.43 10.47 -6.93
C MET A 73 -8.28 8.98 -6.57
N TRP A 74 -8.23 8.69 -5.27
CA TRP A 74 -8.00 7.35 -4.76
C TRP A 74 -9.17 6.88 -3.92
N GLN A 75 -9.68 5.69 -4.21
CA GLN A 75 -10.74 5.06 -3.45
C GLN A 75 -10.17 4.03 -2.47
N SER A 76 -10.73 3.97 -1.27
CA SER A 76 -10.47 2.87 -0.34
C SER A 76 -10.98 1.55 -0.90
N VAL A 77 -10.18 0.48 -0.73
CA VAL A 77 -10.57 -0.90 -1.04
C VAL A 77 -11.34 -1.56 0.10
N TYR A 78 -11.45 -0.91 1.27
CA TYR A 78 -12.11 -1.48 2.44
C TYR A 78 -13.59 -1.84 2.19
N PRO A 79 -14.41 -1.02 1.49
CA PRO A 79 -15.77 -1.41 1.14
C PRO A 79 -15.84 -2.66 0.26
N ILE A 80 -14.92 -2.81 -0.71
CA ILE A 80 -14.82 -3.98 -1.60
C ILE A 80 -14.42 -5.24 -0.81
N MET A 81 -13.58 -5.08 0.22
CA MET A 81 -13.26 -6.18 1.15
C MET A 81 -14.48 -6.58 1.97
N LEU A 82 -15.28 -5.61 2.46
CA LEU A 82 -16.48 -5.89 3.25
C LEU A 82 -17.62 -6.52 2.42
N SER A 83 -17.76 -6.17 1.14
CA SER A 83 -18.75 -6.77 0.24
C SER A 83 -18.45 -8.24 -0.09
N GLY A 84 -17.21 -8.69 0.11
CA GLY A 84 -16.76 -10.05 -0.22
C GLY A 84 -16.27 -10.22 -1.66
N GLU A 85 -16.26 -9.15 -2.47
CA GLU A 85 -15.78 -9.19 -3.86
C GLU A 85 -14.29 -9.57 -3.97
N MET A 86 -13.49 -9.34 -2.92
CA MET A 86 -12.09 -9.75 -2.85
C MET A 86 -11.88 -11.23 -2.49
N ASP A 87 -12.93 -11.99 -2.15
CA ASP A 87 -12.79 -13.39 -1.73
C ASP A 87 -12.03 -14.29 -2.72
N PRO A 88 -12.20 -14.17 -4.06
CA PRO A 88 -11.38 -14.91 -5.02
C PRO A 88 -9.87 -14.64 -4.88
N VAL A 89 -9.49 -13.40 -4.55
CA VAL A 89 -8.07 -13.02 -4.32
C VAL A 89 -7.53 -13.72 -3.09
N PHE A 90 -8.29 -13.76 -1.99
CA PHE A 90 -7.86 -14.40 -0.75
C PHE A 90 -7.80 -15.93 -0.88
N LYS A 91 -8.74 -16.55 -1.62
CA LYS A 91 -8.69 -17.98 -1.94
C LYS A 91 -7.42 -18.33 -2.70
N LYS A 92 -7.12 -17.59 -3.78
CA LYS A 92 -5.89 -17.80 -4.57
C LYS A 92 -4.61 -17.63 -3.74
N LYS A 93 -4.59 -16.69 -2.79
CA LYS A 93 -3.47 -16.50 -1.87
C LYS A 93 -3.29 -17.68 -0.90
N ALA A 94 -4.37 -18.17 -0.28
CA ALA A 94 -4.33 -19.35 0.58
C ALA A 94 -4.00 -20.64 -0.21
N GLU A 95 -4.36 -20.69 -1.49
CA GLU A 95 -3.97 -21.79 -2.37
C GLU A 95 -2.47 -21.79 -2.67
N SER A 96 -1.88 -20.59 -2.83
CA SER A 96 -0.45 -20.41 -3.14
C SER A 96 0.45 -20.57 -1.90
N ASP A 97 -0.05 -20.21 -0.72
CA ASP A 97 0.62 -20.39 0.57
C ASP A 97 -0.23 -21.25 1.50
N LYS A 98 0.08 -22.54 1.54
CA LYS A 98 -0.65 -23.52 2.37
C LYS A 98 -0.42 -23.34 3.88
N SER A 99 0.44 -22.41 4.30
CA SER A 99 0.64 -22.10 5.73
C SER A 99 -0.49 -21.26 6.32
N LYS A 100 -1.36 -20.69 5.48
CA LYS A 100 -2.50 -19.86 5.88
C LYS A 100 -3.81 -20.38 5.30
N THR A 101 -4.85 -20.36 6.12
CA THR A 101 -6.22 -20.61 5.64
C THR A 101 -6.79 -19.37 4.95
N PHE A 102 -7.84 -19.55 4.15
CA PHE A 102 -8.60 -18.45 3.55
C PHE A 102 -9.01 -17.40 4.60
N GLU A 103 -9.54 -17.82 5.75
CA GLU A 103 -9.97 -16.90 6.81
C GLU A 103 -8.79 -16.14 7.42
N GLN A 104 -7.65 -16.79 7.65
CA GLN A 104 -6.44 -16.11 8.14
C GLN A 104 -5.91 -15.07 7.15
N VAL A 105 -5.97 -15.35 5.85
CA VAL A 105 -5.62 -14.38 4.80
C VAL A 105 -6.63 -13.23 4.79
N LYS A 106 -7.93 -13.53 4.82
CA LYS A 106 -8.99 -12.51 4.82
C LYS A 106 -8.90 -11.60 6.04
N ASP A 107 -8.66 -12.14 7.23
CA ASP A 107 -8.47 -11.37 8.46
C ASP A 107 -7.23 -10.49 8.44
N TYR A 108 -6.13 -10.97 7.85
CA TYR A 108 -4.93 -10.16 7.65
C TYR A 108 -5.24 -8.90 6.81
N TYR A 109 -5.91 -9.06 5.66
CA TYR A 109 -6.27 -7.93 4.81
C TYR A 109 -7.39 -7.07 5.41
N ARG A 110 -8.35 -7.66 6.12
CA ARG A 110 -9.40 -6.93 6.86
C ARG A 110 -8.78 -5.97 7.87
N LYS A 111 -7.79 -6.43 8.63
CA LYS A 111 -7.04 -5.59 9.57
C LYS A 111 -6.21 -4.53 8.86
N GLY A 112 -5.57 -4.88 7.74
CA GLY A 112 -4.73 -3.96 6.97
C GLY A 112 -5.50 -2.84 6.25
N TYR A 113 -6.69 -3.13 5.74
CA TYR A 113 -7.48 -2.17 4.96
C TYR A 113 -8.48 -1.36 5.80
N ALA A 114 -8.71 -1.74 7.06
CA ALA A 114 -9.68 -1.04 7.92
C ALA A 114 -9.39 0.46 8.02
N THR A 115 -10.33 1.25 7.50
CA THR A 115 -10.30 2.71 7.55
C THR A 115 -11.72 3.25 7.36
N ASN A 116 -11.99 4.42 7.93
CA ASN A 116 -13.18 5.23 7.67
C ASN A 116 -12.94 6.33 6.62
N VAL A 117 -11.72 6.44 6.11
CA VAL A 117 -11.42 7.28 4.94
C VAL A 117 -11.90 6.54 3.69
N SER A 118 -12.94 7.08 3.06
CA SER A 118 -13.52 6.53 1.84
C SER A 118 -12.69 6.86 0.61
N GLU A 119 -12.20 8.10 0.53
CA GLU A 119 -11.48 8.64 -0.62
C GLU A 119 -10.36 9.58 -0.18
N ILE A 120 -9.30 9.67 -1.00
CA ILE A 120 -8.21 10.63 -0.86
C ILE A 120 -7.98 11.31 -2.21
N LYS A 121 -8.14 12.63 -2.27
CA LYS A 121 -7.78 13.44 -3.44
C LYS A 121 -6.44 14.11 -3.19
N ILE A 122 -5.52 13.97 -4.12
CA ILE A 122 -4.21 14.64 -4.09
C ILE A 122 -4.08 15.46 -5.36
N ASP A 123 -3.92 16.77 -5.20
CA ASP A 123 -3.87 17.73 -6.31
C ASP A 123 -3.21 19.02 -5.84
N ASN A 124 -2.30 19.58 -6.64
CA ASN A 124 -1.65 20.88 -6.35
C ASN A 124 -1.02 20.99 -4.95
N GLY A 125 -0.35 19.92 -4.50
CA GLY A 125 0.29 19.88 -3.17
C GLY A 125 -0.68 19.73 -1.99
N VAL A 126 -1.97 19.58 -2.24
CA VAL A 126 -3.01 19.42 -1.21
C VAL A 126 -3.48 17.97 -1.17
N MET A 127 -3.49 17.37 0.02
CA MET A 127 -4.20 16.11 0.26
C MET A 127 -5.55 16.40 0.93
N THR A 128 -6.61 15.84 0.38
CA THR A 128 -7.99 15.94 0.88
C THR A 128 -8.49 14.56 1.24
N PHE A 129 -9.00 14.40 2.46
CA PHE A 129 -9.53 13.16 3.00
C PHE A 129 -11.06 13.26 3.15
N TYR A 130 -11.77 12.25 2.66
CA TYR A 130 -13.22 12.11 2.83
C TYR A 130 -13.50 11.01 3.85
N LYS A 131 -13.88 11.40 5.07
CA LYS A 131 -13.95 10.51 6.24
C LYS A 131 -15.25 10.72 6.99
N ASP A 132 -16.04 9.66 7.16
CA ASP A 132 -17.33 9.71 7.90
C ASP A 132 -18.29 10.83 7.44
N GLY A 133 -18.24 11.20 6.15
CA GLY A 133 -19.02 12.31 5.59
C GLY A 133 -18.41 13.70 5.81
N GLU A 134 -17.30 13.81 6.55
CA GLU A 134 -16.51 15.02 6.70
C GLU A 134 -15.39 15.10 5.65
N VAL A 135 -15.01 16.32 5.29
CA VAL A 135 -13.93 16.60 4.35
C VAL A 135 -12.89 17.46 5.04
N THR A 136 -11.64 16.98 5.05
CA THR A 136 -10.50 17.72 5.62
C THR A 136 -9.37 17.78 4.61
N SER A 137 -8.70 18.92 4.51
CA SER A 137 -7.61 19.14 3.56
C SER A 137 -6.47 19.90 4.20
N CYS A 138 -5.24 19.62 3.75
CA CYS A 138 -4.05 20.40 4.11
C CYS A 138 -3.11 20.47 2.91
N HIS A 139 -2.37 21.57 2.80
CA HIS A 139 -1.15 21.59 1.99
C HIS A 139 -0.08 20.85 2.77
N TYR A 140 0.66 19.98 2.09
CA TYR A 140 1.62 19.09 2.75
C TYR A 140 3.03 19.34 2.24
N ASP A 141 3.94 19.55 3.17
CA ASP A 141 5.35 19.74 2.88
C ASP A 141 6.10 18.41 2.97
N TYR A 142 7.00 18.16 2.02
CA TYR A 142 7.81 16.94 2.03
C TYR A 142 8.84 16.99 3.16
N SER A 143 8.86 15.96 4.00
CA SER A 143 9.73 15.84 5.18
C SER A 143 10.75 14.69 5.04
N GLY A 144 11.11 14.31 3.81
CA GLY A 144 12.09 13.24 3.55
C GLY A 144 11.47 11.84 3.56
N HIS A 145 12.33 10.83 3.57
CA HIS A 145 11.92 9.42 3.57
C HIS A 145 12.57 8.62 4.70
N LYS A 146 11.95 7.50 5.07
CA LYS A 146 12.48 6.53 6.03
C LYS A 146 12.51 5.13 5.43
N ILE A 147 13.67 4.50 5.49
CA ILE A 147 13.85 3.10 5.11
C ILE A 147 13.57 2.23 6.34
N LEU A 148 12.67 1.26 6.18
CA LEU A 148 12.30 0.29 7.20
C LEU A 148 12.77 -1.09 6.77
N THR A 149 13.28 -1.87 7.72
CA THR A 149 13.58 -3.30 7.54
C THR A 149 12.56 -4.12 8.32
N TYR A 150 11.85 -5.00 7.63
CA TYR A 150 10.85 -5.88 8.24
C TYR A 150 11.51 -7.13 8.82
N VAL A 151 10.77 -7.87 9.66
CA VAL A 151 11.26 -9.12 10.29
C VAL A 151 11.72 -10.17 9.24
N SER A 152 11.12 -10.16 8.05
CA SER A 152 11.52 -11.03 6.94
C SER A 152 12.86 -10.64 6.28
N GLY A 153 13.50 -9.53 6.70
CA GLY A 153 14.68 -8.96 6.07
C GLY A 153 14.37 -8.10 4.83
N LYS A 154 13.14 -8.16 4.30
CA LYS A 154 12.69 -7.24 3.24
C LYS A 154 12.66 -5.81 3.74
N LYS A 155 12.88 -4.85 2.84
CA LYS A 155 12.81 -3.43 3.14
C LYS A 155 11.62 -2.74 2.47
N GLY A 156 11.27 -1.57 3.00
CA GLY A 156 10.32 -0.65 2.38
C GLY A 156 10.67 0.80 2.69
N VAL A 157 10.24 1.72 1.83
CA VAL A 157 10.46 3.16 1.98
C VAL A 157 9.14 3.84 2.33
N ARG A 158 9.15 4.69 3.35
CA ARG A 158 8.04 5.62 3.67
C ARG A 158 8.44 7.02 3.27
N TYR A 159 7.61 7.70 2.50
CA TYR A 159 7.76 9.11 2.17
C TYR A 159 6.90 9.91 3.16
N LEU A 160 7.51 10.90 3.82
CA LEU A 160 6.90 11.62 4.92
C LEU A 160 6.44 13.00 4.44
N PHE A 161 5.27 13.39 4.90
CA PHE A 161 4.66 14.69 4.64
C PHE A 161 4.08 15.24 5.95
N GLU A 162 4.19 16.54 6.18
CA GLU A 162 3.66 17.24 7.37
C GLU A 162 2.87 18.50 7.04
#